data_AF-A0A3P7J4C7-F1
#
_entry.id   AF-A0A3P7J4C7-F1
#
_cell.length_a   1.000
_cell.length_b   1.000
_cell.length_c   1.000
_cell.angle_alpha   90.00
_cell.angle_beta   90.00
_cell.angle_gamma   90.00
#
_symmetry.space_group_name_H-M   'P 1'
#
loop_
_entity.id
_entity.type
_entity.pdbx_description
1 polymer ?
#
loop_
_entity_poly.entity_id
_entity_poly.type
_entity_poly.pdbx_seq_one_letter_code
_entity_poly.pdbx_strand_id
1 'polypeptide(L)'
;MTCVMGMWAPSFFGHCTTSTRYSCEVPNPKPGMTLDKTGMVASDQSVTATCIEPMKVLAGIKSMRCVLGHWAPNVLGDCVNIDELGTVVYSDGKGNVIIKYHNGTSIKDLGNGELLIKYSSGGYGIEQVKGYAGTPNSEGHRWSIADGLIIRDGSPVPSSGCELLNKTSK
;
A
#
# COMPACT_ATOMS: atom_id res chain seq x y z
N MET A 1 -15.63 -16.33 26.90
CA MET A 1 -16.54 -16.66 28.01
C MET A 1 -16.56 -18.17 28.13
N THR A 2 -16.38 -18.69 29.35
CA THR A 2 -16.47 -20.13 29.60
C THR A 2 -17.48 -20.33 30.71
N CYS A 3 -18.40 -21.28 30.52
CA CYS A 3 -19.31 -21.70 31.57
C CYS A 3 -18.56 -22.69 32.46
N VAL A 4 -18.31 -22.31 33.72
CA VAL A 4 -17.64 -23.15 34.72
C VAL A 4 -18.57 -23.28 35.90
N MET A 5 -19.02 -24.52 36.19
CA MET A 5 -19.92 -24.84 37.30
C MET A 5 -21.19 -23.98 37.37
N GLY A 6 -21.88 -23.80 36.23
CA GLY A 6 -23.13 -23.04 36.15
C GLY A 6 -22.98 -21.53 36.27
N MET A 7 -21.74 -21.02 36.36
CA MET A 7 -21.42 -19.60 36.37
C MET A 7 -20.64 -19.23 35.11
N TRP A 8 -20.99 -18.08 34.52
CA TRP A 8 -20.22 -17.50 33.42
C TRP A 8 -18.97 -16.81 33.98
N ALA A 9 -17.80 -17.23 33.49
CA ALA A 9 -16.53 -16.60 33.82
C ALA A 9 -15.92 -15.91 32.58
N PRO A 10 -15.56 -14.61 32.68
CA PRO A 10 -15.91 -13.67 33.75
C PRO A 10 -17.42 -13.34 33.79
N SER A 11 -17.92 -12.87 34.94
CA SER A 11 -19.33 -12.52 35.18
C SER A 11 -19.80 -11.25 34.46
N PHE A 12 -18.86 -10.53 33.83
CA PHE A 12 -19.13 -9.39 32.98
C PHE A 12 -18.14 -9.41 31.80
N PHE A 13 -18.60 -8.99 30.63
CA PHE A 13 -17.69 -8.48 29.62
C PHE A 13 -17.21 -7.12 30.10
N GLY A 14 -15.89 -6.90 30.17
CA GLY A 14 -15.33 -5.61 30.57
C GLY A 14 -16.01 -4.44 29.85
N HIS A 15 -15.99 -3.25 30.45
CA HIS A 15 -16.57 -2.07 29.82
C HIS A 15 -15.91 -1.79 28.47
N CYS A 16 -16.70 -1.68 27.40
CA CYS A 16 -16.26 -1.08 26.15
C CYS A 16 -15.98 0.40 26.43
N THR A 17 -14.71 0.75 26.63
CA THR A 17 -14.31 2.16 26.73
C THR A 17 -14.03 2.68 25.33
N THR A 18 -14.65 3.79 24.92
CA THR A 18 -14.21 4.64 23.79
C THR A 18 -12.94 5.42 24.17
N SER A 19 -12.01 4.75 24.85
CA SER A 19 -10.81 5.37 25.38
C SER A 19 -9.82 5.63 24.25
N THR A 20 -9.28 6.85 24.21
CA THR A 20 -8.11 7.21 23.42
C THR A 20 -6.82 6.54 23.90
N ARG A 21 -6.85 5.69 24.95
CA ARG A 21 -5.65 4.99 25.47
C ARG A 21 -4.87 4.21 24.41
N TYR A 22 -5.53 3.77 23.35
CA TYR A 22 -4.93 3.03 22.25
C TYR A 22 -5.18 3.70 20.90
N SER A 23 -5.51 4.98 20.89
CA SER A 23 -5.62 5.74 19.65
C SER A 23 -4.23 6.10 19.13
N CYS A 24 -4.10 6.19 17.81
CA CYS A 24 -2.89 6.64 17.16
C CYS A 24 -3.10 8.06 16.62
N GLU A 25 -2.12 8.92 16.84
CA GLU A 25 -2.04 10.21 16.17
C GLU A 25 -1.59 9.97 14.72
N VAL A 26 -2.36 10.50 13.77
CA VAL A 26 -2.04 10.42 12.35
C VAL A 26 -0.85 11.35 12.06
N PRO A 27 0.25 10.84 11.48
CA PRO A 27 1.40 11.65 11.14
C PRO A 27 1.07 12.66 10.06
N ASN A 28 1.83 13.75 10.02
CA ASN A 28 1.69 14.73 8.94
C ASN A 28 2.02 14.10 7.58
N PRO A 29 1.21 14.38 6.54
CA PRO A 29 1.49 13.89 5.20
C PRO A 29 2.83 14.40 4.68
N LYS A 30 3.55 13.54 3.96
CA LYS A 30 4.75 13.95 3.21
C LYS A 30 4.38 14.89 2.06
N PRO A 31 5.33 15.70 1.55
CA PRO A 31 5.08 16.55 0.38
C PRO A 31 4.55 15.73 -0.81
N GLY A 32 3.52 16.25 -1.50
CA GLY A 32 2.92 15.57 -2.65
C GLY A 32 1.97 14.40 -2.30
N MET A 33 1.70 14.18 -1.01
CA MET A 33 0.79 13.14 -0.51
C MET A 33 -0.39 13.77 0.26
N THR A 34 -1.54 13.08 0.25
CA THR A 34 -2.65 13.28 1.18
C THR A 34 -2.96 11.98 1.92
N LEU A 35 -3.44 12.09 3.16
CA LEU A 35 -3.98 10.98 3.93
C LEU A 35 -5.51 11.06 3.93
N ASP A 36 -6.19 9.91 3.97
CA ASP A 36 -7.64 9.81 4.04
C ASP A 36 -8.23 10.24 5.40
N LYS A 37 -7.40 10.28 6.44
CA LYS A 37 -7.76 10.68 7.80
C LYS A 37 -6.73 11.63 8.38
N THR A 38 -7.15 12.39 9.38
CA THR A 38 -6.30 13.33 10.14
C THR A 38 -6.66 13.28 11.62
N GLY A 39 -5.75 13.75 12.48
CA GLY A 39 -5.96 13.81 13.93
C GLY A 39 -5.79 12.45 14.63
N MET A 40 -6.64 12.16 15.60
CA MET A 40 -6.59 10.92 16.38
C MET A 40 -7.52 9.87 15.79
N VAL A 41 -7.00 8.66 15.55
CA VAL A 41 -7.81 7.51 15.12
C VAL A 41 -7.84 6.44 16.19
N ALA A 42 -8.98 5.75 16.32
CA ALA A 42 -9.11 4.62 17.24
C ALA A 42 -8.21 3.44 16.84
N SER A 43 -7.93 2.56 17.80
CA SER A 43 -7.32 1.25 17.50
C SER A 43 -8.17 0.50 16.46
N ASP A 44 -7.50 -0.29 15.63
CA ASP A 44 -8.00 -1.03 14.47
C ASP A 44 -8.39 -0.19 13.24
N GLN A 45 -8.29 1.14 13.33
CA GLN A 45 -8.47 1.99 12.15
C GLN A 45 -7.23 2.00 11.27
N SER A 46 -7.44 1.95 9.96
CA SER A 46 -6.41 2.19 8.95
C SER A 46 -6.42 3.64 8.47
N VAL A 47 -5.24 4.08 8.05
CA VAL A 47 -4.99 5.32 7.31
C VAL A 47 -4.33 4.94 5.99
N THR A 48 -4.81 5.56 4.92
CA THR A 48 -4.38 5.30 3.55
C THR A 48 -3.78 6.56 2.95
N ALA A 49 -2.62 6.40 2.34
CA ALA A 49 -1.94 7.45 1.62
C ALA A 49 -2.31 7.47 0.13
N THR A 50 -2.41 8.68 -0.43
CA THR A 50 -2.63 8.92 -1.87
C THR A 50 -1.74 10.05 -2.36
N CYS A 51 -1.14 9.90 -3.54
CA CYS A 51 -0.36 10.97 -4.16
C CYS A 51 -1.29 11.99 -4.85
N ILE A 52 -1.06 13.28 -4.63
CA ILE A 52 -1.90 14.38 -5.18
C ILE A 52 -1.35 14.96 -6.48
N GLU A 53 -0.05 14.82 -6.70
CA GLU A 53 0.68 15.35 -7.85
C GLU A 53 0.46 14.46 -9.09
N PRO A 54 0.45 15.05 -10.30
CA PRO A 54 0.34 14.28 -11.52
C PRO A 54 1.60 13.44 -11.74
N MET A 55 1.48 12.35 -12.50
CA MET A 55 2.59 11.44 -12.86
C MET A 55 3.26 10.73 -11.68
N LYS A 56 2.73 10.87 -10.46
CA LYS A 56 3.28 10.23 -9.27
C LYS A 56 2.46 9.04 -8.79
N VAL A 57 3.18 8.03 -8.30
CA VAL A 57 2.64 6.81 -7.72
C VAL A 57 3.25 6.62 -6.35
N LEU A 58 2.50 5.97 -5.47
CA LEU A 58 2.97 5.67 -4.13
C LEU A 58 3.89 4.45 -4.15
N ALA A 59 5.18 4.66 -3.92
CA ALA A 59 6.15 3.58 -3.75
C ALA A 59 6.22 3.13 -2.30
N GLY A 60 5.96 1.84 -2.05
CA GLY A 60 5.99 1.22 -0.73
C GLY A 60 4.61 1.14 -0.09
N ILE A 61 4.52 1.41 1.21
CA ILE A 61 3.30 1.15 1.98
C ILE A 61 2.21 2.18 1.69
N LYS A 62 1.06 1.65 1.23
CA LYS A 62 -0.15 2.45 0.98
C LYS A 62 -0.99 2.70 2.21
N SER A 63 -1.05 1.75 3.14
CA SER A 63 -1.86 1.89 4.34
C SER A 63 -1.17 1.35 5.57
N MET A 64 -1.44 2.00 6.68
CA MET A 64 -1.00 1.59 8.01
C MET A 64 -2.21 1.45 8.92
N ARG A 65 -2.16 0.51 9.85
CA ARG A 65 -3.24 0.27 10.82
C ARG A 65 -2.76 0.65 12.21
N CYS A 66 -3.62 1.33 12.96
CA CYS A 66 -3.40 1.58 14.37
C CYS A 66 -3.70 0.28 15.14
N VAL A 67 -2.70 -0.28 15.81
CA VAL A 67 -2.79 -1.49 16.62
C VAL A 67 -2.29 -1.13 18.01
N LEU A 68 -3.21 -1.07 18.98
CA LEU A 68 -2.89 -0.82 20.39
C LEU A 68 -2.03 0.44 20.62
N GLY A 69 -2.34 1.54 19.92
CA GLY A 69 -1.59 2.80 20.02
C GLY A 69 -0.32 2.88 19.17
N HIS A 70 -0.03 1.86 18.35
CA HIS A 70 1.13 1.84 17.46
C HIS A 70 0.71 1.67 16.00
N TRP A 71 1.44 2.30 15.08
CA TRP A 71 1.23 2.10 13.65
C TRP A 71 1.91 0.83 13.15
N ALA A 72 1.17 -0.01 12.44
CA ALA A 72 1.65 -1.23 11.80
C ALA A 72 1.18 -1.30 10.33
N PRO A 73 2.11 -1.23 9.36
CA PRO A 73 3.50 -0.77 9.49
C PRO A 73 3.59 0.66 10.03
N ASN A 74 4.74 1.05 10.57
CA ASN A 74 4.97 2.35 11.21
C ASN A 74 5.32 3.49 10.23
N VAL A 75 5.57 3.17 8.96
CA VAL A 75 6.01 4.12 7.93
C VAL A 75 5.22 3.91 6.64
N LEU A 76 4.70 5.02 6.10
CA LEU A 76 4.08 5.08 4.77
C LEU A 76 5.14 5.24 3.67
N GLY A 77 4.76 4.84 2.46
CA GLY A 77 5.56 5.01 1.24
C GLY A 77 5.89 6.46 0.88
N ASP A 78 6.58 6.61 -0.24
CA ASP A 78 6.95 7.91 -0.82
C ASP A 78 6.25 8.09 -2.18
N CYS A 79 5.83 9.31 -2.51
CA CYS A 79 5.32 9.61 -3.85
C CYS A 79 6.50 9.81 -4.81
N VAL A 80 6.66 8.90 -5.75
CA VAL A 80 7.74 8.90 -6.74
C VAL A 80 7.18 9.08 -8.13
N ASN A 81 8.00 9.58 -9.06
CA ASN A 81 7.58 9.67 -10.45
C ASN A 81 7.42 8.27 -11.04
N ILE A 82 6.43 8.10 -11.90
CA ILE A 82 6.17 6.83 -12.57
C ILE A 82 7.38 6.33 -13.37
N ASP A 83 8.15 7.24 -13.96
CA ASP A 83 9.33 6.90 -14.76
C ASP A 83 10.50 6.36 -13.91
N GLU A 84 10.47 6.58 -12.59
CA GLU A 84 11.43 5.99 -11.66
C GLU A 84 11.08 4.52 -11.31
N LEU A 85 9.82 4.12 -11.49
CA LEU A 85 9.34 2.77 -11.20
C LEU A 85 9.60 1.80 -12.35
N GLY A 86 9.44 2.28 -13.58
CA GLY A 86 9.46 1.42 -14.74
C GLY A 86 8.96 2.09 -16.01
N THR A 87 8.71 1.26 -17.01
CA THR A 87 8.15 1.69 -18.29
C THR A 87 6.65 1.46 -18.30
N VAL A 88 5.88 2.50 -18.61
CA VAL A 88 4.43 2.37 -18.80
C VAL A 88 4.15 1.70 -20.14
N VAL A 89 3.46 0.56 -20.12
CA VAL A 89 3.11 -0.21 -21.32
C VAL A 89 1.66 -0.02 -21.75
N TYR A 90 0.82 0.54 -20.86
CA TYR A 90 -0.58 0.80 -21.10
C TYR A 90 -1.12 1.92 -20.21
N SER A 91 -2.10 2.68 -20.73
CA SER A 91 -2.91 3.63 -19.98
C SER A 91 -4.36 3.53 -20.45
N ASP A 92 -5.30 3.52 -19.51
CA ASP A 92 -6.74 3.52 -19.79
C ASP A 92 -7.32 4.93 -20.02
N GLY A 93 -6.49 5.98 -19.87
CA GLY A 93 -6.90 7.39 -19.95
C GLY A 93 -7.74 7.89 -18.77
N LYS A 94 -8.10 7.02 -17.82
CA LYS A 94 -8.87 7.33 -16.60
C LYS A 94 -7.99 7.31 -15.34
N GLY A 95 -6.71 6.95 -15.49
CA GLY A 95 -5.70 6.99 -14.45
C GLY A 95 -5.16 5.61 -14.07
N ASN A 96 -5.66 4.51 -14.63
CA ASN A 96 -5.03 3.22 -14.44
C ASN A 96 -3.98 3.00 -15.53
N VAL A 97 -2.80 2.59 -15.10
CA VAL A 97 -1.68 2.29 -15.99
C VAL A 97 -1.13 0.91 -15.69
N ILE A 98 -0.57 0.25 -16.70
CA ILE A 98 0.26 -0.94 -16.50
C ILE A 98 1.71 -0.52 -16.58
N ILE A 99 2.47 -0.78 -15.52
CA ILE A 99 3.90 -0.48 -15.43
C ILE A 99 4.67 -1.79 -15.49
N LYS A 100 5.65 -1.87 -16.40
CA LYS A 100 6.72 -2.86 -16.36
C LYS A 100 7.82 -2.34 -15.46
N TYR A 101 7.93 -2.89 -14.25
CA TYR A 101 8.93 -2.42 -13.29
C TYR A 101 10.35 -2.68 -13.79
N HIS A 102 11.28 -1.78 -13.48
CA HIS A 102 12.69 -2.00 -13.76
C HIS A 102 13.23 -3.24 -13.03
N ASN A 103 14.19 -3.93 -13.64
CA ASN A 103 14.92 -5.03 -13.00
C ASN A 103 15.88 -4.48 -11.92
N GLY A 104 15.66 -4.83 -10.66
CA GLY A 104 16.36 -4.38 -9.45
C GLY A 104 15.47 -4.40 -8.18
N THR A 105 15.98 -4.95 -7.07
CA THR A 105 15.42 -4.72 -5.73
C THR A 105 15.97 -3.43 -5.14
N SER A 106 15.13 -2.43 -4.88
CA SER A 106 15.53 -1.28 -4.07
C SER A 106 15.23 -1.58 -2.62
N ILE A 107 16.29 -1.71 -1.81
CA ILE A 107 16.20 -1.95 -0.37
C ILE A 107 16.63 -0.66 0.32
N LYS A 108 15.75 -0.08 1.13
CA LYS A 108 16.08 1.04 2.00
C LYS A 108 16.17 0.53 3.44
N ASP A 109 17.35 0.65 4.02
CA ASP A 109 17.55 0.44 5.45
C ASP A 109 16.88 1.59 6.24
N LEU A 110 16.05 1.24 7.21
CA LEU A 110 15.33 2.19 8.07
C LEU A 110 16.09 2.51 9.36
N GLY A 111 17.27 1.93 9.60
CA GLY A 111 18.16 2.29 10.71
C GLY A 111 17.82 1.65 12.06
N ASN A 112 16.91 0.67 12.08
CA ASN A 112 16.44 -0.07 13.27
C ASN A 112 16.46 -1.61 13.07
N GLY A 113 17.17 -2.10 12.05
CA GLY A 113 17.13 -3.51 11.65
C GLY A 113 15.95 -3.88 10.75
N GLU A 114 15.06 -2.93 10.42
CA GLU A 114 14.02 -3.11 9.41
C GLU A 114 14.51 -2.67 8.03
N LEU A 115 14.28 -3.54 7.03
CA LEU A 115 14.56 -3.26 5.62
C LEU A 115 13.23 -3.00 4.91
N LEU A 116 13.09 -1.81 4.33
CA LEU A 116 12.00 -1.51 3.42
C LEU A 116 12.41 -1.97 2.02
N ILE A 117 11.81 -3.06 1.55
CA ILE A 117 11.86 -3.41 0.13
C ILE A 117 10.93 -2.43 -0.59
N LYS A 118 11.51 -1.40 -1.22
CA LYS A 118 10.76 -0.41 -2.00
C LYS A 118 10.20 -1.03 -3.27
N TYR A 119 11.00 -1.89 -3.92
CA TYR A 119 10.63 -2.61 -5.13
C TYR A 119 11.21 -4.03 -5.09
N SER A 120 10.43 -5.03 -5.49
CA SER A 120 10.94 -6.35 -5.89
C SER A 120 10.69 -6.48 -7.38
N SER A 121 11.76 -6.61 -8.15
CA SER A 121 11.68 -6.45 -9.59
C SER A 121 11.45 -7.74 -10.35
N GLY A 122 10.72 -7.59 -11.45
CA GLY A 122 10.43 -8.61 -12.43
C GLY A 122 8.92 -8.79 -12.54
N GLY A 123 8.29 -8.05 -13.46
CA GLY A 123 6.88 -8.22 -13.80
C GLY A 123 6.16 -6.92 -14.08
N TYR A 124 4.83 -7.00 -14.04
CA TYR A 124 3.92 -5.92 -14.41
C TYR A 124 3.00 -5.59 -13.24
N GLY A 125 2.73 -4.31 -13.00
CA GLY A 125 1.80 -3.85 -11.96
C GLY A 125 0.73 -2.94 -12.53
N ILE A 126 -0.44 -2.93 -11.90
CA ILE A 126 -1.48 -1.95 -12.16
C ILE A 126 -1.35 -0.86 -11.10
N GLU A 127 -1.10 0.37 -11.55
CA GLU A 127 -0.99 1.52 -10.65
C GLU A 127 -2.00 2.59 -11.00
N GLN A 128 -2.44 3.32 -9.98
CA GLN A 128 -3.32 4.45 -10.13
C GLN A 128 -2.49 5.74 -10.16
N VAL A 129 -2.45 6.38 -11.32
CA VAL A 129 -1.69 7.61 -11.59
C VAL A 129 -2.66 8.72 -11.91
N LYS A 130 -2.52 9.83 -11.19
CA LYS A 130 -3.26 11.04 -11.52
C LYS A 130 -2.62 11.71 -12.74
N GLY A 131 -3.42 11.99 -13.77
CA GLY A 131 -2.98 12.80 -14.92
C GLY A 131 -1.77 12.25 -15.66
N TYR A 132 -1.75 10.93 -15.93
CA TYR A 132 -0.69 10.36 -16.77
C TYR A 132 -0.70 11.01 -18.17
N ALA A 133 0.41 11.65 -18.54
CA ALA A 133 0.59 12.38 -19.80
C ALA A 133 1.68 11.79 -20.70
N GLY A 134 2.29 10.68 -20.29
CA GLY A 134 3.30 9.98 -21.11
C GLY A 134 2.67 9.21 -22.28
N THR A 135 3.52 8.79 -23.22
CA THR A 135 3.11 7.85 -24.29
C THR A 135 3.48 6.43 -23.85
N PRO A 136 2.51 5.51 -23.70
CA PRO A 136 2.82 4.14 -23.34
C PRO A 136 3.70 3.47 -24.40
N ASN A 137 4.76 2.80 -23.96
CA ASN A 137 5.55 1.93 -24.81
C ASN A 137 4.96 0.52 -24.74
N SER A 138 4.06 0.20 -25.66
CA SER A 138 3.35 -1.09 -25.66
C SER A 138 4.25 -2.30 -25.92
N GLU A 139 5.53 -2.10 -26.26
CA GLU A 139 6.48 -3.15 -26.63
C GLU A 139 5.97 -4.05 -27.78
N GLY A 140 5.08 -3.53 -28.63
CA GLY A 140 4.47 -4.27 -29.74
C GLY A 140 3.31 -5.19 -29.34
N HIS A 141 2.89 -5.17 -28.08
CA HIS A 141 1.82 -6.02 -27.55
C HIS A 141 0.49 -5.26 -27.37
N ARG A 142 -0.62 -5.99 -27.36
CA ARG A 142 -1.93 -5.46 -26.96
C ARG A 142 -2.12 -5.66 -25.46
N TRP A 143 -2.28 -4.56 -24.75
CA TRP A 143 -2.48 -4.53 -23.30
C TRP A 143 -3.90 -4.12 -22.94
N SER A 144 -4.44 -4.71 -21.87
CA SER A 144 -5.68 -4.25 -21.25
C SER A 144 -5.74 -4.67 -19.78
N ILE A 145 -6.65 -4.02 -19.04
CA ILE A 145 -7.00 -4.38 -17.68
C ILE A 145 -8.43 -4.95 -17.69
N ALA A 146 -8.61 -6.15 -17.18
CA ALA A 146 -9.92 -6.79 -17.05
C ALA A 146 -10.02 -7.48 -15.69
N ASP A 147 -11.05 -7.17 -14.90
CA ASP A 147 -11.29 -7.74 -13.57
C ASP A 147 -10.08 -7.67 -12.62
N GLY A 148 -9.31 -6.58 -12.70
CA GLY A 148 -8.09 -6.39 -11.90
C GLY A 148 -6.88 -7.20 -12.38
N LEU A 149 -6.99 -7.91 -13.52
CA LEU A 149 -5.91 -8.66 -14.14
C LEU A 149 -5.26 -7.86 -15.27
N ILE A 150 -3.95 -8.10 -15.44
CA ILE A 150 -3.16 -7.59 -16.55
C ILE A 150 -3.30 -8.58 -17.71
N ILE A 151 -3.83 -8.13 -18.84
CA ILE A 151 -3.99 -8.95 -20.05
C ILE A 151 -2.98 -8.49 -21.10
N ARG A 152 -2.19 -9.42 -21.62
CA ARG A 152 -1.26 -9.22 -22.75
C ARG A 152 -1.64 -10.17 -23.88
N ASP A 153 -1.94 -9.62 -25.05
CA ASP A 153 -2.36 -10.35 -26.25
C ASP A 153 -3.49 -11.36 -25.99
N GLY A 154 -4.45 -10.97 -25.14
CA GLY A 154 -5.60 -11.79 -24.76
C GLY A 154 -5.31 -12.83 -23.67
N SER A 155 -4.09 -12.94 -23.15
CA SER A 155 -3.72 -13.86 -22.08
C SER A 155 -3.41 -13.11 -20.77
N PRO A 156 -3.83 -13.62 -19.60
CA PRO A 156 -3.48 -13.00 -18.33
C PRO A 156 -1.98 -13.16 -18.03
N VAL A 157 -1.38 -12.10 -17.50
CA VAL A 157 0.01 -12.04 -17.06
C VAL A 157 0.01 -11.88 -15.53
N PRO A 158 0.89 -12.59 -14.80
CA PRO A 158 1.01 -12.40 -13.36
C PRO A 158 1.34 -10.94 -13.04
N SER A 159 0.56 -10.35 -12.13
CA SER A 159 0.87 -9.05 -11.58
C SER A 159 1.89 -9.19 -10.46
N SER A 160 2.93 -8.37 -10.51
CA SER A 160 3.88 -8.21 -9.43
C SER A 160 3.48 -6.95 -8.67
N GLY A 161 2.92 -7.11 -7.47
CA GLY A 161 2.65 -5.99 -6.58
C GLY A 161 3.92 -5.56 -5.85
N CYS A 162 3.98 -4.30 -5.38
CA CYS A 162 4.89 -3.93 -4.29
C CYS A 162 4.41 -4.61 -2.99
N GLU A 163 4.67 -5.91 -2.83
CA GLU A 163 4.42 -6.64 -1.59
C GLU A 163 5.62 -6.53 -0.64
N LEU A 164 5.37 -6.09 0.59
CA LEU A 164 6.32 -6.28 1.67
C LEU A 164 6.39 -7.76 2.01
N LEU A 165 7.52 -8.39 1.73
CA LEU A 165 7.94 -9.59 2.44
C LEU A 165 8.47 -9.19 3.82
N ASN A 166 7.59 -9.19 4.83
CA ASN A 166 8.02 -9.21 6.21
C ASN A 166 8.68 -10.57 6.49
N LYS A 167 10.02 -10.63 6.40
CA LYS A 167 10.77 -11.73 7.02
C LYS A 167 10.72 -11.51 8.53
N THR A 168 9.71 -12.05 9.19
CA THR A 168 9.82 -12.38 10.61
C THR A 168 10.91 -13.44 10.74
N SER A 169 12.11 -13.02 11.14
CA SER A 169 13.11 -13.97 11.64
C SER A 169 12.53 -14.62 12.89
N LYS A 170 12.45 -15.96 12.86
CA LYS A 170 12.30 -16.77 14.06
C LYS A 170 13.53 -16.61 14.96
#